data_AF-A0A833H0C5-F1
#
_entry.id   AF-A0A833H0C5-F1
#
_cell.length_a   1.000
_cell.length_b   1.000
_cell.length_c   1.000
_cell.angle_alpha   90.00
_cell.angle_beta   90.00
_cell.angle_gamma   90.00
#
_symmetry.space_group_name_H-M   'P 1'
#
loop_
_entity.id
_entity.type
_entity.pdbx_description
1 polymer ?
#
loop_
_entity_poly.entity_id
_entity_poly.type
_entity_poly.pdbx_seq_one_letter_code
_entity_poly.pdbx_strand_id
1 'polypeptide(L)'
;MPSHRFALFAFIAALSFCTSTLPGAPVKNGRIAKPVCLMQPEGCPCYSGADQKNIATRIYHNEALIEAGEAVAQLTPVARYTGHALEKNAAVCYYPTAALRWQPEAVDHVLSVQKLDHRPLPLEELFLGLRKEDALQTVSSYKKASLGKFWFTYYHLALEEHHPGPKVPVLSPQGKVIGHTSQEFQKQVRWQGSGIADDGTKYHYSGIQGRYHIYDEEWGMGAGRGYEVFPYRTIAVNFKGFCSRLYPNDGVQRESCRRGGVLGIAVFMPEVAARNVKMEDGSVHDGWFCATDTGAPTHIKEDRIDIFVGAHGGGNPYLPASRQWNSMYAAGLRNSVQWDWRLWQTETQRIWCDLNRLPKEGEAPDPNRHCLHDFHTTTPEKAVTMQVAFTPSGELLRCRTGRQIRELRKR
;
A
#
# COMPACT_ATOMS: atom_id res chain seq x y z
N MET A 1 -13.79 -44.69 69.50
CA MET A 1 -13.19 -43.44 69.00
C MET A 1 -12.84 -43.63 67.53
N PRO A 2 -13.04 -42.58 66.70
CA PRO A 2 -13.14 -42.61 65.23
C PRO A 2 -11.74 -42.51 64.57
N SER A 3 -11.52 -42.76 63.27
CA SER A 3 -11.85 -41.87 62.13
C SER A 3 -11.49 -42.60 60.81
N HIS A 4 -12.38 -42.68 59.80
CA HIS A 4 -12.44 -41.83 58.58
C HIS A 4 -11.13 -41.78 57.76
N ARG A 5 -11.07 -41.87 56.42
CA ARG A 5 -12.05 -41.84 55.32
C ARG A 5 -11.32 -42.22 54.02
N PHE A 6 -12.11 -42.71 53.06
CA PHE A 6 -11.93 -42.75 51.61
C PHE A 6 -10.90 -41.79 51.00
N ALA A 7 -10.01 -42.31 50.15
CA ALA A 7 -9.28 -41.53 49.16
C ALA A 7 -9.79 -41.88 47.75
N LEU A 8 -10.44 -40.89 47.14
CA LEU A 8 -10.94 -40.87 45.77
C LEU A 8 -9.74 -40.54 44.85
N PHE A 9 -9.43 -41.42 43.88
CA PHE A 9 -8.47 -41.11 42.81
C PHE A 9 -9.13 -40.14 41.82
N ALA A 10 -8.70 -38.88 41.83
CA ALA A 10 -9.04 -37.91 40.79
C ALA A 10 -7.83 -37.69 39.87
N PHE A 11 -8.03 -38.07 38.60
CA PHE A 11 -7.17 -37.76 37.45
C PHE A 11 -6.97 -36.25 37.34
N ILE A 12 -5.73 -35.76 37.47
CA ILE A 12 -5.36 -34.42 37.02
C ILE A 12 -4.75 -34.57 35.62
N ALA A 13 -5.58 -34.36 34.60
CA ALA A 13 -5.11 -34.11 33.25
C ALA A 13 -4.47 -32.72 33.21
N ALA A 14 -3.14 -32.68 33.09
CA ALA A 14 -2.39 -31.46 32.78
C ALA A 14 -2.69 -31.06 31.32
N LEU A 15 -3.77 -30.32 31.12
CA LEU A 15 -3.96 -29.54 29.90
C LEU A 15 -2.92 -28.43 29.88
N SER A 16 -1.97 -28.54 28.95
CA SER A 16 -1.05 -27.48 28.55
C SER A 16 -1.85 -26.26 28.06
N PHE A 17 -2.22 -25.39 28.99
CA PHE A 17 -2.47 -23.98 28.72
C PHE A 17 -1.12 -23.27 28.59
N CYS A 18 -0.91 -22.62 27.43
CA CYS A 18 -0.03 -21.48 27.15
C CYS A 18 0.45 -21.61 25.69
N THR A 19 0.15 -20.74 24.74
CA THR A 19 -0.12 -19.29 24.84
C THR A 19 -1.15 -18.86 23.80
N SER A 20 -2.37 -18.53 24.23
CA SER A 20 -3.21 -17.59 23.49
C SER A 20 -2.65 -16.19 23.73
N THR A 21 -1.92 -15.65 22.75
CA THR A 21 -1.62 -14.21 22.74
C THR A 21 -2.95 -13.46 22.76
N LEU A 22 -3.10 -12.55 23.73
CA LEU A 22 -4.28 -11.69 23.81
C LEU A 22 -4.49 -10.96 22.47
N PRO A 23 -5.74 -10.78 22.04
CA PRO A 23 -6.11 -9.89 20.95
C PRO A 23 -5.40 -8.53 21.08
N GLY A 24 -4.61 -8.12 20.07
CA GLY A 24 -3.91 -6.82 20.08
C GLY A 24 -2.58 -6.77 20.85
N ALA A 25 -2.04 -7.91 21.28
CA ALA A 25 -0.70 -7.94 21.87
C ALA A 25 0.37 -7.56 20.82
N PRO A 26 1.33 -6.68 21.15
CA PRO A 26 2.42 -6.36 20.25
C PRO A 26 3.28 -7.59 19.91
N VAL A 27 3.81 -7.66 18.69
CA VAL A 27 4.82 -8.69 18.39
C VAL A 27 6.10 -8.30 19.07
N LYS A 28 6.63 -9.20 19.92
CA LYS A 28 7.98 -9.07 20.46
C LYS A 28 9.03 -9.37 19.37
N ASN A 29 9.12 -8.46 18.40
CA ASN A 29 10.23 -8.36 17.48
C ASN A 29 11.21 -7.32 18.04
N GLY A 30 12.50 -7.43 17.70
CA GLY A 30 13.42 -6.31 17.91
C GLY A 30 12.82 -5.01 17.34
N ARG A 31 13.20 -3.86 17.90
CA ARG A 31 12.64 -2.57 17.47
C ARG A 31 12.94 -2.34 16.00
N ILE A 32 11.96 -1.81 15.25
CA ILE A 32 12.14 -1.47 13.84
C ILE A 32 12.60 -0.03 13.72
N ALA A 33 13.53 0.26 12.82
CA ALA A 33 14.03 1.61 12.58
C ALA A 33 14.10 1.97 11.09
N LYS A 34 14.02 3.28 10.84
CA LYS A 34 14.43 3.92 9.58
C LYS A 34 15.81 4.54 9.77
N PRO A 35 16.83 4.14 8.99
CA PRO A 35 18.14 4.76 9.03
C PRO A 35 18.13 6.10 8.29
N VAL A 36 18.83 7.08 8.83
CA VAL A 36 19.12 8.36 8.19
C VAL A 36 20.42 8.22 7.41
N CYS A 37 20.34 8.40 6.09
CA CYS A 37 21.48 8.31 5.18
C CYS A 37 21.34 9.32 4.04
N LEU A 38 21.70 10.56 4.31
CA LEU A 38 21.43 11.68 3.41
C LEU A 38 22.62 11.93 2.48
N MET A 39 22.35 12.39 1.26
CA MET A 39 23.37 12.77 0.27
C MET A 39 24.38 11.66 -0.08
N GLN A 40 23.99 10.38 0.06
CA GLN A 40 24.84 9.21 -0.22
C GLN A 40 24.12 8.27 -1.20
N PRO A 41 24.25 8.45 -2.53
CA PRO A 41 23.53 7.63 -3.51
C PRO A 41 23.96 6.15 -3.48
N GLU A 42 25.18 5.87 -3.03
CA GLU A 42 25.68 4.50 -2.86
C GLU A 42 25.28 3.87 -1.51
N GLY A 43 24.63 4.62 -0.63
CA GLY A 43 24.27 4.21 0.72
C GLY A 43 25.40 4.41 1.74
N CYS A 44 25.01 4.42 3.02
CA CYS A 44 25.88 4.70 4.15
C CYS A 44 26.55 3.42 4.67
N PRO A 45 27.79 3.50 5.16
CA PRO A 45 28.49 2.33 5.68
C PRO A 45 27.78 1.76 6.91
N CYS A 46 27.63 0.44 6.92
CA CYS A 46 27.24 -0.34 8.10
C CYS A 46 28.34 -1.38 8.35
N TYR A 47 28.91 -1.36 9.55
CA TYR A 47 30.20 -1.98 9.81
C TYR A 47 30.07 -3.42 10.29
N SER A 48 31.08 -4.27 10.05
CA SER A 48 31.08 -5.65 10.55
C SER A 48 31.29 -5.74 12.06
N GLY A 49 31.76 -4.67 12.69
CA GLY A 49 32.05 -4.60 14.11
C GLY A 49 31.94 -3.16 14.62
N ALA A 50 31.85 -3.01 15.94
CA ALA A 50 31.74 -1.71 16.59
C ALA A 50 33.02 -0.85 16.48
N ASP A 51 34.13 -1.42 16.02
CA ASP A 51 35.39 -0.71 15.78
C ASP A 51 35.42 0.08 14.46
N GLN A 52 34.38 -0.05 13.63
CA GLN A 52 34.18 0.65 12.35
C GLN A 52 35.31 0.45 11.33
N LYS A 53 36.11 -0.62 11.45
CA LYS A 53 37.24 -0.85 10.54
C LYS A 53 36.83 -1.34 9.17
N ASN A 54 35.81 -2.20 9.12
CA ASN A 54 35.38 -2.87 7.90
C ASN A 54 33.90 -2.60 7.63
N ILE A 55 33.57 -2.18 6.42
CA ILE A 55 32.19 -2.02 5.95
C ILE A 55 31.66 -3.41 5.60
N ALA A 56 30.64 -3.88 6.31
CA ALA A 56 29.97 -5.16 6.02
C ALA A 56 28.97 -5.02 4.87
N THR A 57 28.18 -3.94 4.89
CA THR A 57 27.18 -3.63 3.88
C THR A 57 26.95 -2.13 3.82
N ARG A 58 26.29 -1.66 2.76
CA ARG A 58 25.72 -0.32 2.71
C ARG A 58 24.23 -0.38 3.03
N ILE A 59 23.74 0.65 3.71
CA ILE A 59 22.35 0.84 4.09
C ILE A 59 21.85 2.12 3.46
N TYR A 60 20.66 2.06 2.87
CA TYR A 60 20.05 3.21 2.21
C TYR A 60 19.11 3.94 3.15
N HIS A 61 18.88 5.23 2.87
CA HIS A 61 17.95 6.01 3.67
C HIS A 61 16.56 5.39 3.67
N ASN A 62 15.92 5.36 4.83
CA ASN A 62 14.60 4.77 5.02
C ASN A 62 14.53 3.27 4.64
N GLU A 63 15.64 2.54 4.64
CA GLU A 63 15.57 1.08 4.58
C GLU A 63 14.92 0.52 5.87
N ALA A 64 14.19 -0.59 5.79
CA ALA A 64 13.61 -1.19 6.99
C ALA A 64 14.66 -2.00 7.75
N LEU A 65 15.01 -1.58 8.97
CA LEU A 65 15.97 -2.26 9.83
C LEU A 65 15.31 -2.78 11.11
N ILE A 66 15.83 -3.87 11.65
CA ILE A 66 15.46 -4.43 12.95
C ILE A 66 16.68 -4.44 13.88
N GLU A 67 16.48 -4.06 15.15
CA GLU A 67 17.49 -4.13 16.20
C GLU A 67 17.89 -5.59 16.48
N ALA A 68 19.20 -5.84 16.52
CA ALA A 68 19.77 -7.18 16.60
C ALA A 68 20.60 -7.43 17.88
N GLY A 69 20.58 -6.51 18.84
CA GLY A 69 21.34 -6.62 20.08
C GLY A 69 21.55 -5.27 20.77
N GLU A 70 22.32 -5.28 21.85
CA GLU A 70 22.62 -4.07 22.62
C GLU A 70 23.56 -3.11 21.86
N ALA A 71 23.33 -1.81 22.04
CA ALA A 71 24.18 -0.79 21.47
C ALA A 71 25.56 -0.79 22.14
N VAL A 72 26.62 -0.67 21.33
CA VAL A 72 28.02 -0.62 21.78
C VAL A 72 28.70 0.57 21.11
N ALA A 73 29.37 1.41 21.89
CA ALA A 73 30.13 2.56 21.39
C ALA A 73 29.34 3.47 20.42
N GLN A 74 28.10 3.82 20.77
CA GLN A 74 27.17 4.64 19.97
C GLN A 74 26.73 4.01 18.63
N LEU A 75 26.98 2.72 18.44
CA LEU A 75 26.48 1.93 17.32
C LEU A 75 25.45 0.93 17.82
N THR A 76 24.40 0.73 17.05
CA THR A 76 23.41 -0.32 17.29
C THR A 76 23.62 -1.44 16.27
N PRO A 77 23.73 -2.71 16.71
CA PRO A 77 23.68 -3.84 15.78
C PRO A 77 22.28 -3.95 15.17
N VAL A 78 22.22 -4.00 13.85
CA VAL A 78 20.99 -4.01 13.06
C VAL A 78 21.06 -5.06 11.95
N ALA A 79 19.90 -5.55 11.54
CA ALA A 79 19.74 -6.36 10.34
C ALA A 79 18.62 -5.77 9.47
N ARG A 80 18.56 -6.18 8.20
CA ARG A 80 17.43 -5.83 7.32
C ARG A 80 16.17 -6.53 7.79
N TYR A 81 15.10 -5.78 7.94
CA TYR A 81 13.82 -6.30 8.37
C TYR A 81 13.01 -6.81 7.18
N THR A 82 12.52 -8.05 7.29
CA THR A 82 11.77 -8.74 6.23
C THR A 82 10.29 -8.94 6.59
N GLY A 83 9.81 -8.28 7.65
CA GLY A 83 8.47 -8.52 8.21
C GLY A 83 8.45 -9.59 9.31
N HIS A 84 9.52 -10.36 9.48
CA HIS A 84 9.62 -11.44 10.47
C HIS A 84 10.57 -11.10 11.62
N ALA A 85 10.45 -11.85 12.71
CA ALA A 85 11.43 -11.82 13.80
C ALA A 85 12.84 -12.09 13.27
N LEU A 86 13.84 -11.55 13.96
CA LEU A 86 15.24 -11.72 13.58
C LEU A 86 15.63 -13.21 13.60
N GLU A 87 16.14 -13.69 12.47
CA GLU A 87 16.66 -15.05 12.36
C GLU A 87 18.02 -15.18 13.07
N LYS A 88 18.30 -16.37 13.62
CA LYS A 88 19.56 -16.65 14.35
C LYS A 88 20.83 -16.35 13.54
N ASN A 89 20.76 -16.49 12.21
CA ASN A 89 21.90 -16.31 11.30
C ASN A 89 21.74 -15.06 10.42
N ALA A 90 20.91 -14.10 10.83
CA ALA A 90 20.74 -12.86 10.09
C ALA A 90 22.09 -12.13 9.93
N ALA A 91 22.31 -11.53 8.75
CA ALA A 91 23.48 -10.70 8.50
C ALA A 91 23.36 -9.39 9.29
N VAL A 92 24.03 -9.34 10.44
CA VAL A 92 24.06 -8.18 11.33
C VAL A 92 25.22 -7.26 10.96
N CYS A 93 24.97 -5.95 11.01
CA CYS A 93 26.00 -4.91 10.90
C CYS A 93 25.75 -3.81 11.95
N TYR A 94 26.76 -2.99 12.21
CA TYR A 94 26.71 -1.92 13.21
C TYR A 94 26.46 -0.57 12.54
N TYR A 95 25.38 0.11 12.93
CA TYR A 95 24.98 1.41 12.38
C TYR A 95 24.90 2.49 13.47
N PRO A 96 25.23 3.77 13.20
CA PRO A 96 25.15 4.84 14.20
C PRO A 96 23.77 4.96 14.84
N THR A 97 23.70 4.81 16.17
CA THR A 97 22.44 4.86 16.92
C THR A 97 21.71 6.19 16.72
N ALA A 98 22.45 7.30 16.68
CA ALA A 98 21.89 8.64 16.45
C ALA A 98 21.24 8.79 15.05
N ALA A 99 21.58 7.93 14.11
CA ALA A 99 21.03 7.90 12.76
C ALA A 99 19.85 6.92 12.61
N LEU A 100 19.36 6.31 13.70
CA LEU A 100 18.19 5.43 13.67
C LEU A 100 16.94 6.18 14.15
N ARG A 101 15.87 6.14 13.36
CA ARG A 101 14.53 6.63 13.72
C ARG A 101 13.64 5.44 14.02
N TRP A 102 13.50 5.13 15.30
CA TRP A 102 12.70 4.01 15.77
C TRP A 102 11.22 4.20 15.42
N GLN A 103 10.62 3.16 14.86
CA GLN A 103 9.21 3.12 14.55
C GLN A 103 8.41 2.71 15.81
N PRO A 104 7.16 3.17 15.95
CA PRO A 104 6.25 2.64 16.94
C PRO A 104 6.11 1.13 16.78
N GLU A 105 5.84 0.45 17.89
CA GLU A 105 5.57 -0.99 17.87
C GLU A 105 4.31 -1.27 17.04
N ALA A 106 4.38 -2.30 16.20
CA ALA A 106 3.29 -2.69 15.33
C ALA A 106 2.55 -3.89 15.93
N VAL A 107 1.22 -3.87 15.80
CA VAL A 107 0.35 -4.98 16.17
C VAL A 107 0.32 -5.99 15.03
N ASP A 108 0.56 -7.27 15.33
CA ASP A 108 0.50 -8.38 14.34
C ASP A 108 -0.93 -8.73 13.94
N HIS A 109 -1.81 -8.77 14.95
CA HIS A 109 -3.01 -9.60 14.88
C HIS A 109 -4.22 -8.79 14.44
N VAL A 110 -4.85 -9.28 13.38
CA VAL A 110 -6.17 -8.89 12.85
C VAL A 110 -7.21 -9.72 13.59
N LEU A 111 -8.15 -9.12 14.32
CA LEU A 111 -9.15 -9.91 15.08
C LEU A 111 -10.55 -9.74 14.55
N SER A 112 -10.85 -8.70 13.77
CA SER A 112 -12.26 -8.40 13.49
C SER A 112 -12.64 -7.82 12.13
N VAL A 113 -11.72 -7.55 11.18
CA VAL A 113 -12.14 -7.00 9.86
C VAL A 113 -11.75 -7.84 8.62
N GLN A 114 -11.41 -9.11 8.78
CA GLN A 114 -11.36 -10.09 7.66
C GLN A 114 -12.73 -10.66 7.26
N LYS A 115 -13.83 -9.92 7.50
CA LYS A 115 -15.17 -10.30 7.04
C LYS A 115 -15.64 -9.54 5.81
N LEU A 116 -14.90 -8.52 5.39
CA LEU A 116 -15.21 -7.83 4.14
C LEU A 116 -14.80 -8.72 2.98
N ASP A 117 -15.56 -8.63 1.89
CA ASP A 117 -15.34 -9.43 0.71
C ASP A 117 -14.38 -8.71 -0.24
N HIS A 118 -13.10 -9.09 -0.22
CA HIS A 118 -12.09 -8.46 -1.05
C HIS A 118 -12.04 -8.99 -2.47
N ARG A 119 -13.03 -9.78 -2.90
CA ARG A 119 -13.14 -10.21 -4.29
C ARG A 119 -13.22 -8.98 -5.22
N PRO A 120 -12.45 -8.98 -6.32
CA PRO A 120 -12.58 -7.93 -7.31
C PRO A 120 -13.97 -7.99 -7.94
N LEU A 121 -14.60 -6.83 -8.14
CA LEU A 121 -15.89 -6.78 -8.84
C LEU A 121 -15.80 -7.44 -10.22
N PRO A 122 -16.80 -8.22 -10.65
CA PRO A 122 -16.87 -8.75 -12.02
C PRO A 122 -16.88 -7.62 -13.06
N LEU A 123 -16.32 -7.86 -14.25
CA LEU A 123 -16.19 -6.83 -15.28
C LEU A 123 -17.55 -6.31 -15.78
N GLU A 124 -18.55 -7.17 -15.83
CA GLU A 124 -19.93 -6.83 -16.18
C GLU A 124 -20.59 -5.91 -15.17
N GLU A 125 -20.18 -5.94 -13.90
CA GLU A 125 -20.61 -4.98 -12.87
C GLU A 125 -19.76 -3.71 -12.91
N LEU A 126 -18.46 -3.86 -13.20
CA LEU A 126 -17.49 -2.76 -13.16
C LEU A 126 -17.62 -1.79 -14.35
N PHE A 127 -17.81 -2.27 -15.58
CA PHE A 127 -17.71 -1.45 -16.79
C PHE A 127 -19.02 -1.17 -17.53
N LEU A 128 -19.25 0.09 -17.88
CA LEU A 128 -20.42 0.53 -18.63
C LEU A 128 -20.54 -0.20 -19.98
N GLY A 129 -21.77 -0.62 -20.30
CA GLY A 129 -22.09 -1.26 -21.57
C GLY A 129 -21.76 -2.76 -21.66
N LEU A 130 -21.17 -3.37 -20.62
CA LEU A 130 -20.91 -4.81 -20.61
C LEU A 130 -22.08 -5.63 -20.06
N ARG A 131 -22.26 -6.82 -20.64
CA ARG A 131 -23.20 -7.87 -20.21
C ARG A 131 -22.42 -9.08 -19.70
N LYS A 132 -23.07 -9.86 -18.83
CA LYS A 132 -22.45 -10.97 -18.06
C LYS A 132 -21.81 -12.06 -18.93
N GLU A 133 -22.49 -12.47 -19.99
CA GLU A 133 -22.16 -13.72 -20.70
C GLU A 133 -20.78 -13.71 -21.39
N ASP A 134 -20.21 -12.54 -21.73
CA ASP A 134 -18.95 -12.44 -22.49
C ASP A 134 -18.07 -11.23 -22.10
N ALA A 135 -18.15 -10.74 -20.86
CA ALA A 135 -17.52 -9.47 -20.49
C ALA A 135 -16.01 -9.43 -20.78
N LEU A 136 -15.26 -10.47 -20.38
CA LEU A 136 -13.82 -10.57 -20.61
C LEU A 136 -13.47 -10.69 -22.10
N GLN A 137 -14.19 -11.53 -22.84
CA GLN A 137 -13.98 -11.69 -24.28
C GLN A 137 -14.23 -10.37 -25.03
N THR A 138 -15.29 -9.66 -24.63
CA THR A 138 -15.67 -8.35 -25.18
C THR A 138 -14.55 -7.33 -24.97
N VAL A 139 -14.10 -7.10 -23.73
CA VAL A 139 -13.04 -6.11 -23.49
C VAL A 139 -11.67 -6.52 -24.05
N SER A 140 -11.44 -7.83 -24.24
CA SER A 140 -10.23 -8.34 -24.88
C SER A 140 -10.16 -7.90 -26.35
N SER A 141 -11.29 -7.85 -27.05
CA SER A 141 -11.41 -7.36 -28.44
C SER A 141 -11.25 -5.85 -28.61
N TYR A 142 -11.39 -5.07 -27.53
CA TYR A 142 -11.34 -3.61 -27.61
C TYR A 142 -9.92 -3.14 -27.95
N LYS A 143 -9.85 -2.10 -28.79
CA LYS A 143 -8.60 -1.42 -29.12
C LYS A 143 -8.01 -0.83 -27.84
N LYS A 144 -6.73 -1.07 -27.61
CA LYS A 144 -5.98 -0.56 -26.44
C LYS A 144 -4.91 0.43 -26.88
N ALA A 145 -4.67 1.45 -26.09
CA ALA A 145 -3.56 2.37 -26.24
C ALA A 145 -2.72 2.40 -24.96
N SER A 146 -1.40 2.33 -25.10
CA SER A 146 -0.48 2.38 -23.97
C SER A 146 -0.34 3.80 -23.43
N LEU A 147 -0.40 3.93 -22.11
CA LEU A 147 -0.01 5.12 -21.35
C LEU A 147 1.45 5.05 -20.87
N GLY A 148 2.18 4.00 -21.22
CA GLY A 148 3.54 3.73 -20.76
C GLY A 148 3.58 3.08 -19.37
N LYS A 149 4.77 3.14 -18.76
CA LYS A 149 5.08 2.50 -17.47
C LYS A 149 4.75 3.40 -16.28
N PHE A 150 4.24 2.77 -15.23
CA PHE A 150 3.94 3.39 -13.96
C PHE A 150 4.51 2.56 -12.82
N TRP A 151 5.01 3.24 -11.79
CA TRP A 151 5.44 2.61 -10.55
C TRP A 151 4.30 2.70 -9.54
N PHE A 152 4.03 1.60 -8.84
CA PHE A 152 2.88 1.54 -7.97
C PHE A 152 3.26 1.36 -6.49
N THR A 153 2.38 1.88 -5.64
CA THR A 153 2.26 1.49 -4.24
C THR A 153 0.94 0.76 -4.00
N TYR A 154 0.71 0.32 -2.76
CA TYR A 154 -0.58 -0.19 -2.32
C TYR A 154 -1.14 0.73 -1.23
N TYR A 155 -2.45 0.95 -1.29
CA TYR A 155 -3.21 1.61 -0.23
C TYR A 155 -4.43 0.78 0.17
N HIS A 156 -4.90 1.02 1.39
CA HIS A 156 -5.91 0.22 2.04
C HIS A 156 -6.68 1.06 3.04
N LEU A 157 -7.82 0.56 3.50
CA LEU A 157 -8.55 1.19 4.59
C LEU A 157 -7.72 1.17 5.88
N ALA A 158 -7.61 2.32 6.53
CA ALA A 158 -7.13 2.34 7.91
C ALA A 158 -8.11 1.54 8.78
N LEU A 159 -7.61 0.63 9.62
CA LEU A 159 -8.42 -0.10 10.58
C LEU A 159 -8.04 0.33 11.98
N GLU A 160 -9.02 0.65 12.82
CA GLU A 160 -8.72 1.13 14.17
C GLU A 160 -8.02 0.08 15.04
N GLU A 161 -8.37 -1.20 14.87
CA GLU A 161 -7.69 -2.33 15.54
C GLU A 161 -6.17 -2.36 15.28
N HIS A 162 -5.72 -1.80 14.15
CA HIS A 162 -4.30 -1.70 13.81
C HIS A 162 -3.58 -0.50 14.43
N HIS A 163 -4.35 0.43 15.00
CA HIS A 163 -3.89 1.73 15.48
C HIS A 163 -4.51 2.05 16.85
N PRO A 164 -4.33 1.15 17.85
CA PRO A 164 -4.92 1.33 19.17
C PRO A 164 -4.34 2.55 19.86
N GLY A 165 -5.07 3.07 20.84
CA GLY A 165 -4.64 4.19 21.65
C GLY A 165 -5.80 4.99 22.21
N PRO A 166 -5.51 6.12 22.89
CA PRO A 166 -6.54 6.96 23.51
C PRO A 166 -7.60 7.38 22.49
N LYS A 167 -8.87 7.13 22.83
CA LYS A 167 -10.02 7.54 22.02
C LYS A 167 -10.20 9.06 22.15
N VAL A 168 -10.36 9.75 21.02
CA VAL A 168 -10.60 11.19 20.93
C VAL A 168 -11.80 11.46 20.01
N PRO A 169 -12.49 12.61 20.14
CA PRO A 169 -13.64 12.91 19.30
C PRO A 169 -13.29 12.92 17.81
N VAL A 170 -14.15 12.35 16.97
CA VAL A 170 -14.14 12.51 15.52
C VAL A 170 -15.08 13.66 15.17
N LEU A 171 -14.61 14.62 14.38
CA LEU A 171 -15.36 15.83 14.07
C LEU A 171 -15.81 15.86 12.61
N SER A 172 -17.06 16.22 12.37
CA SER A 172 -17.59 16.50 11.02
C SER A 172 -16.97 17.77 10.43
N PRO A 173 -17.14 18.04 9.12
CA PRO A 173 -16.68 19.30 8.52
C PRO A 173 -17.24 20.55 9.21
N GLN A 174 -18.43 20.45 9.80
CA GLN A 174 -19.10 21.52 10.56
C GLN A 174 -18.66 21.59 12.03
N GLY A 175 -17.74 20.72 12.45
CA GLY A 175 -17.23 20.67 13.82
C GLY A 175 -18.08 19.89 14.82
N LYS A 176 -19.15 19.21 14.36
CA LYS A 176 -19.97 18.35 15.22
C LYS A 176 -19.24 17.05 15.54
N VAL A 177 -19.34 16.57 16.77
CA VAL A 177 -18.85 15.22 17.13
C VAL A 177 -19.71 14.17 16.44
N ILE A 178 -19.06 13.28 15.68
CA ILE A 178 -19.69 12.18 14.91
C ILE A 178 -19.18 10.79 15.34
N GLY A 179 -18.44 10.73 16.45
CA GLY A 179 -17.97 9.49 17.06
C GLY A 179 -16.70 9.70 17.89
N HIS A 180 -16.12 8.62 18.38
CA HIS A 180 -14.88 8.63 19.15
C HIS A 180 -13.99 7.46 18.72
N THR A 181 -12.75 7.77 18.34
CA THR A 181 -11.80 6.78 17.83
C THR A 181 -10.38 7.09 18.28
N SER A 182 -9.48 6.13 18.21
CA SER A 182 -8.09 6.24 18.62
C SER A 182 -7.40 7.34 17.82
N GLN A 183 -6.63 8.18 18.51
CA GLN A 183 -5.95 9.30 17.88
C GLN A 183 -5.05 8.84 16.72
N GLU A 184 -4.38 7.70 16.85
CA GLU A 184 -3.53 7.16 15.79
C GLU A 184 -4.35 6.71 14.58
N PHE A 185 -5.48 6.02 14.79
CA PHE A 185 -6.43 5.69 13.71
C PHE A 185 -6.85 6.93 12.93
N GLN A 186 -7.22 8.02 13.61
CA GLN A 186 -7.58 9.27 12.92
C GLN A 186 -6.44 9.80 12.05
N LYS A 187 -5.18 9.71 12.51
CA LYS A 187 -4.02 10.10 11.67
C LYS A 187 -3.96 9.23 10.42
N GLN A 188 -4.15 7.92 10.56
CA GLN A 188 -4.08 6.98 9.45
C GLN A 188 -5.22 7.17 8.45
N VAL A 189 -6.45 7.48 8.90
CA VAL A 189 -7.56 7.85 8.01
C VAL A 189 -7.21 9.08 7.16
N ARG A 190 -6.50 10.07 7.70
CA ARG A 190 -6.05 11.22 6.88
C ARG A 190 -5.03 10.84 5.82
N TRP A 191 -4.19 9.84 6.09
CA TRP A 191 -3.17 9.37 5.15
C TRP A 191 -3.76 8.45 4.07
N GLN A 192 -4.62 7.51 4.47
CA GLN A 192 -5.24 6.53 3.58
C GLN A 192 -6.50 7.05 2.87
N GLY A 193 -7.08 8.15 3.37
CA GLY A 193 -8.33 8.74 2.88
C GLY A 193 -9.58 8.19 3.57
N SER A 194 -9.60 6.91 3.93
CA SER A 194 -10.74 6.25 4.57
C SER A 194 -10.31 5.20 5.60
N GLY A 195 -11.20 4.88 6.55
CA GLY A 195 -10.98 3.79 7.48
C GLY A 195 -12.23 3.33 8.23
N ILE A 196 -12.09 2.24 8.97
CA ILE A 196 -13.15 1.56 9.72
C ILE A 196 -12.75 1.52 11.19
N ALA A 197 -13.61 2.07 12.05
CA ALA A 197 -13.46 2.05 13.50
C ALA A 197 -13.82 0.68 14.10
N ASP A 198 -13.45 0.46 15.36
CA ASP A 198 -13.71 -0.79 16.09
C ASP A 198 -15.22 -1.08 16.23
N ASP A 199 -16.05 -0.02 16.22
CA ASP A 199 -17.51 -0.12 16.26
C ASP A 199 -18.14 -0.37 14.87
N GLY A 200 -17.32 -0.51 13.82
CA GLY A 200 -17.74 -0.67 12.44
C GLY A 200 -18.08 0.63 11.71
N THR A 201 -18.07 1.78 12.40
CA THR A 201 -18.32 3.09 11.77
C THR A 201 -17.22 3.40 10.78
N LYS A 202 -17.62 3.80 9.58
CA LYS A 202 -16.68 4.10 8.51
C LYS A 202 -16.49 5.61 8.37
N TYR A 203 -15.23 6.03 8.34
CA TYR A 203 -14.84 7.43 8.29
C TYR A 203 -14.03 7.73 7.04
N HIS A 204 -14.38 8.83 6.37
CA HIS A 204 -13.67 9.37 5.21
C HIS A 204 -13.12 10.75 5.54
N TYR A 205 -11.86 11.03 5.23
CA TYR A 205 -11.25 12.34 5.44
C TYR A 205 -11.90 13.39 4.53
N SER A 206 -12.37 14.50 5.09
CA SER A 206 -13.14 15.50 4.32
C SER A 206 -12.27 16.45 3.48
N GLY A 207 -10.94 16.30 3.52
CA GLY A 207 -10.01 17.28 2.96
C GLY A 207 -9.72 18.49 3.88
N ILE A 208 -10.45 18.63 5.00
CA ILE A 208 -10.23 19.68 6.00
C ILE A 208 -9.52 19.04 7.20
N GLN A 209 -8.44 19.65 7.67
CA GLN A 209 -7.60 19.10 8.74
C GLN A 209 -8.43 18.66 9.96
N GLY A 210 -8.35 17.37 10.28
CA GLY A 210 -9.05 16.77 11.42
C GLY A 210 -10.57 16.65 11.27
N ARG A 211 -11.11 16.74 10.05
CA ARG A 211 -12.55 16.63 9.76
C ARG A 211 -12.85 15.42 8.88
N TYR A 212 -13.99 14.78 9.14
CA TYR A 212 -14.36 13.50 8.53
C TYR A 212 -15.84 13.42 8.20
N HIS A 213 -16.19 12.60 7.21
CA HIS A 213 -17.55 12.18 6.90
C HIS A 213 -17.77 10.74 7.37
N ILE A 214 -19.01 10.39 7.69
CA ILE A 214 -19.46 8.98 7.76
C ILE A 214 -19.98 8.59 6.38
N TYR A 215 -19.77 7.34 6.00
CA TYR A 215 -20.23 6.81 4.72
C TYR A 215 -20.76 5.38 4.89
N ASP A 216 -21.66 4.97 3.98
CA ASP A 216 -22.35 3.67 4.04
C ASP A 216 -21.80 2.67 3.02
N GLU A 217 -21.03 3.15 2.03
CA GLU A 217 -20.37 2.33 1.02
C GLU A 217 -19.51 1.23 1.66
N GLU A 218 -19.40 0.09 0.98
CA GLU A 218 -18.71 -1.09 1.53
C GLU A 218 -17.24 -0.78 1.83
N TRP A 219 -16.56 -0.17 0.85
CA TRP A 219 -15.12 0.03 0.82
C TRP A 219 -14.68 1.50 0.89
N GLY A 220 -15.60 2.44 0.68
CA GLY A 220 -15.31 3.86 0.72
C GLY A 220 -15.52 4.60 -0.60
N MET A 221 -15.39 5.91 -0.51
CA MET A 221 -15.55 6.82 -1.64
C MET A 221 -14.22 7.03 -2.34
N GLY A 222 -14.25 7.02 -3.68
CA GLY A 222 -13.11 7.47 -4.48
C GLY A 222 -13.00 9.00 -4.47
N ALA A 223 -12.29 9.54 -5.47
CA ALA A 223 -12.06 10.98 -5.60
C ALA A 223 -13.29 11.74 -6.13
N GLY A 224 -14.50 11.41 -5.70
CA GLY A 224 -15.74 12.11 -6.05
C GLY A 224 -16.42 11.64 -7.34
N ARG A 225 -17.42 12.41 -7.80
CA ARG A 225 -18.31 12.07 -8.93
C ARG A 225 -19.11 10.77 -8.76
N GLY A 226 -19.32 10.34 -7.51
CA GLY A 226 -20.10 9.15 -7.18
C GLY A 226 -19.37 7.83 -7.45
N TYR A 227 -18.04 7.86 -7.65
CA TYR A 227 -17.25 6.64 -7.71
C TYR A 227 -16.89 6.13 -6.31
N GLU A 228 -16.84 4.81 -6.20
CA GLU A 228 -16.41 4.07 -5.03
C GLU A 228 -15.03 3.45 -5.29
N VAL A 229 -14.36 3.05 -4.21
CA VAL A 229 -13.15 2.26 -4.30
C VAL A 229 -13.50 0.79 -4.13
N PHE A 230 -12.87 -0.09 -4.89
CA PHE A 230 -13.12 -1.52 -4.86
C PHE A 230 -11.78 -2.28 -4.84
N PRO A 231 -11.59 -3.26 -3.92
CA PRO A 231 -10.35 -4.00 -3.79
C PRO A 231 -9.91 -4.58 -5.12
N TYR A 232 -8.63 -4.38 -5.43
CA TYR A 232 -7.99 -4.83 -6.66
C TYR A 232 -8.61 -4.27 -7.96
N ARG A 233 -9.58 -3.35 -7.89
CA ARG A 233 -10.18 -2.70 -9.06
C ARG A 233 -9.91 -1.22 -9.12
N THR A 234 -9.54 -0.59 -8.02
CA THR A 234 -9.32 0.86 -7.99
C THR A 234 -7.85 1.21 -8.00
N ILE A 235 -7.52 2.23 -8.79
CA ILE A 235 -6.23 2.91 -8.73
C ILE A 235 -6.40 4.40 -8.44
N ALA A 236 -5.53 4.92 -7.58
CA ALA A 236 -5.34 6.33 -7.39
C ALA A 236 -4.31 6.85 -8.40
N VAL A 237 -4.66 7.93 -9.11
CA VAL A 237 -3.81 8.50 -10.17
C VAL A 237 -3.58 9.99 -9.97
N ASN A 238 -2.49 10.49 -10.57
CA ASN A 238 -2.27 11.91 -10.74
C ASN A 238 -2.96 12.40 -12.03
N PHE A 239 -3.93 13.31 -11.93
CA PHE A 239 -4.70 13.73 -13.10
C PHE A 239 -3.85 14.40 -14.18
N LYS A 240 -2.90 15.27 -13.80
CA LYS A 240 -2.04 15.98 -14.77
C LYS A 240 -1.16 15.00 -15.54
N GLY A 241 -0.52 14.07 -14.82
CA GLY A 241 0.31 13.02 -15.43
C GLY A 241 -0.50 12.04 -16.29
N PHE A 242 -1.71 11.68 -15.83
CA PHE A 242 -2.59 10.82 -16.62
C PHE A 242 -3.01 11.51 -17.93
N CYS A 243 -3.43 12.78 -17.86
CA CYS A 243 -3.81 13.56 -19.03
C CYS A 243 -2.66 13.75 -20.03
N SER A 244 -1.43 13.99 -19.55
CA SER A 244 -0.26 14.15 -20.44
C SER A 244 0.07 12.85 -21.19
N ARG A 245 -0.13 11.69 -20.57
CA ARG A 245 0.06 10.37 -21.17
C ARG A 245 -1.09 9.93 -22.07
N LEU A 246 -2.31 10.35 -21.76
CA LEU A 246 -3.48 10.07 -22.60
C LEU A 246 -3.46 10.89 -23.90
N TYR A 247 -2.94 12.13 -23.85
CA TYR A 247 -2.87 13.05 -24.98
C TYR A 247 -1.44 13.60 -25.20
N PRO A 248 -0.46 12.74 -25.55
CA PRO A 248 0.96 13.13 -25.61
C PRO A 248 1.30 14.08 -26.76
N ASN A 249 0.48 14.10 -27.82
CA ASN A 249 0.70 14.92 -29.01
C ASN A 249 -0.47 15.90 -29.30
N ASP A 250 -1.43 16.00 -28.38
CA ASP A 250 -2.59 16.89 -28.53
C ASP A 250 -2.65 17.86 -27.34
N GLY A 251 -2.04 19.03 -27.52
CA GLY A 251 -1.98 20.07 -26.49
C GLY A 251 -3.36 20.58 -26.09
N VAL A 252 -4.29 20.68 -27.04
CA VAL A 252 -5.65 21.18 -26.81
C VAL A 252 -6.45 20.19 -25.95
N GLN A 253 -6.41 18.89 -26.29
CA GLN A 253 -7.04 17.87 -25.46
C GLN A 253 -6.37 17.74 -24.09
N ARG A 254 -5.05 17.88 -24.03
CA ARG A 254 -4.34 17.86 -22.74
C ARG A 254 -4.75 19.01 -21.82
N GLU A 255 -4.87 20.22 -22.35
CA GLU A 255 -5.28 21.40 -21.57
C GLU A 255 -6.74 21.33 -21.11
N SER A 256 -7.60 20.73 -21.94
CA SER A 256 -9.02 20.51 -21.62
C SER A 256 -9.28 19.24 -20.79
N CYS A 257 -8.29 18.36 -20.64
CA CYS A 257 -8.38 17.18 -19.78
C CYS A 257 -8.42 17.59 -18.30
N ARG A 258 -9.61 17.45 -17.69
CA ARG A 258 -9.87 17.75 -16.27
C ARG A 258 -10.07 16.45 -15.48
N ARG A 259 -10.08 16.56 -14.14
CA ARG A 259 -10.46 15.48 -13.19
C ARG A 259 -11.64 14.64 -13.68
N GLY A 260 -12.67 15.29 -14.21
CA GLY A 260 -13.85 14.61 -14.74
C GLY A 260 -13.65 13.75 -15.98
N GLY A 261 -12.68 14.11 -16.82
CA GLY A 261 -12.31 13.34 -18.00
C GLY A 261 -11.49 12.11 -17.66
N VAL A 262 -10.73 12.14 -16.55
CA VAL A 262 -9.89 11.02 -16.09
C VAL A 262 -10.65 10.05 -15.20
N LEU A 263 -11.47 10.56 -14.26
CA LEU A 263 -12.16 9.70 -13.30
C LEU A 263 -13.09 8.70 -14.00
N GLY A 264 -12.94 7.44 -13.63
CA GLY A 264 -13.68 6.31 -14.17
C GLY A 264 -13.20 5.83 -15.54
N ILE A 265 -12.04 6.24 -16.03
CA ILE A 265 -11.41 5.55 -17.17
C ILE A 265 -11.04 4.11 -16.74
N ALA A 266 -11.40 3.13 -17.57
CA ALA A 266 -10.95 1.77 -17.43
C ALA A 266 -9.50 1.63 -17.89
N VAL A 267 -8.69 0.93 -17.09
CA VAL A 267 -7.28 0.67 -17.35
C VAL A 267 -7.02 -0.83 -17.33
N PHE A 268 -6.18 -1.30 -18.25
CA PHE A 268 -5.67 -2.65 -18.29
C PHE A 268 -4.16 -2.66 -17.97
N MET A 269 -3.74 -3.59 -17.10
CA MET A 269 -2.35 -3.85 -16.75
C MET A 269 -1.98 -5.28 -17.16
N PRO A 270 -1.28 -5.48 -18.29
CA PRO A 270 -0.98 -6.81 -18.80
C PRO A 270 -0.12 -7.65 -17.85
N GLU A 271 0.78 -7.02 -17.11
CA GLU A 271 1.64 -7.71 -16.14
C GLU A 271 0.84 -8.31 -14.98
N VAL A 272 -0.28 -7.69 -14.60
CA VAL A 272 -1.19 -8.24 -13.58
C VAL A 272 -1.90 -9.48 -14.12
N ALA A 273 -2.47 -9.39 -15.32
CA ALA A 273 -3.14 -10.52 -15.97
C ALA A 273 -2.18 -11.71 -16.19
N ALA A 274 -0.97 -11.44 -16.66
CA ALA A 274 0.04 -12.47 -16.95
C ALA A 274 0.53 -13.22 -15.71
N ARG A 275 0.46 -12.61 -14.52
CA ARG A 275 0.89 -13.22 -13.26
C ARG A 275 -0.13 -14.16 -12.63
N ASN A 276 -1.31 -14.32 -13.24
CA ASN A 276 -2.39 -15.17 -12.74
C ASN A 276 -2.68 -14.94 -11.25
N VAL A 277 -2.77 -13.66 -10.84
CA VAL A 277 -2.93 -13.27 -9.43
C VAL A 277 -4.15 -13.96 -8.86
N LYS A 278 -3.95 -14.81 -7.84
CA LYS A 278 -5.03 -15.54 -7.17
C LYS A 278 -5.73 -14.64 -6.16
N MET A 279 -7.04 -14.50 -6.32
CA MET A 279 -7.92 -13.80 -5.39
C MET A 279 -8.33 -14.73 -4.25
N GLU A 280 -8.94 -14.18 -3.20
CA GLU A 280 -9.32 -14.94 -2.00
C GLU A 280 -10.30 -16.08 -2.28
N ASP A 281 -11.14 -15.93 -3.30
CA ASP A 281 -12.09 -16.95 -3.75
C ASP A 281 -11.50 -17.97 -4.73
N GLY A 282 -10.18 -17.91 -4.98
CA GLY A 282 -9.47 -18.76 -5.92
C GLY A 282 -9.56 -18.32 -7.38
N SER A 283 -10.37 -17.29 -7.69
CA SER A 283 -10.43 -16.69 -9.02
C SER A 283 -9.09 -16.03 -9.39
N VAL A 284 -8.93 -15.72 -10.67
CA VAL A 284 -7.73 -15.06 -11.20
C VAL A 284 -8.08 -13.63 -11.58
N HIS A 285 -7.26 -12.68 -11.13
CA HIS A 285 -7.41 -11.29 -11.53
C HIS A 285 -7.16 -11.11 -13.03
N ASP A 286 -8.09 -10.45 -13.72
CA ASP A 286 -8.07 -10.26 -15.17
C ASP A 286 -7.22 -9.08 -15.67
N GLY A 287 -6.59 -8.34 -14.74
CA GLY A 287 -5.72 -7.20 -15.02
C GLY A 287 -6.43 -5.87 -15.27
N TRP A 288 -7.75 -5.81 -15.10
CA TRP A 288 -8.53 -4.58 -15.30
C TRP A 288 -8.78 -3.80 -14.01
N PHE A 289 -8.70 -2.49 -14.13
CA PHE A 289 -8.82 -1.51 -13.06
C PHE A 289 -9.61 -0.28 -13.52
N CYS A 290 -9.92 0.58 -12.57
CA CYS A 290 -10.63 1.83 -12.70
C CYS A 290 -9.83 2.95 -12.06
N ALA A 291 -9.52 3.99 -12.84
CA ALA A 291 -8.95 5.23 -12.32
C ALA A 291 -10.03 6.06 -11.63
N THR A 292 -10.47 5.65 -10.43
CA THR A 292 -11.57 6.29 -9.69
C THR A 292 -11.12 7.06 -8.47
N ASP A 293 -9.83 7.05 -8.17
CA ASP A 293 -9.29 7.72 -7.00
C ASP A 293 -8.09 8.62 -7.33
N THR A 294 -7.65 9.40 -6.36
CA THR A 294 -6.48 10.28 -6.45
C THR A 294 -5.83 10.44 -5.10
N GLY A 295 -4.56 10.86 -5.12
CA GLY A 295 -3.84 11.22 -3.91
C GLY A 295 -3.13 12.54 -4.08
N ALA A 296 -2.57 13.06 -2.99
CA ALA A 296 -1.80 14.30 -3.05
C ALA A 296 -0.64 14.15 -4.06
N PRO A 297 -0.38 15.17 -4.92
CA PRO A 297 0.66 15.09 -5.95
C PRO A 297 2.07 14.81 -5.42
N THR A 298 2.33 15.06 -4.14
CA THR A 298 3.58 14.73 -3.44
C THR A 298 3.78 13.21 -3.28
N HIS A 299 2.69 12.46 -3.18
CA HIS A 299 2.66 11.01 -2.98
C HIS A 299 2.36 10.26 -4.29
N ILE A 300 1.31 10.67 -5.01
CA ILE A 300 0.96 10.16 -6.34
C ILE A 300 1.47 11.15 -7.40
N LYS A 301 2.71 10.94 -7.87
CA LYS A 301 3.29 11.75 -8.95
C LYS A 301 2.76 11.31 -10.32
N GLU A 302 3.15 12.05 -11.36
CA GLU A 302 2.66 11.88 -12.74
C GLU A 302 2.92 10.47 -13.33
N ASP A 303 3.91 9.76 -12.79
CA ASP A 303 4.39 8.43 -13.18
C ASP A 303 4.12 7.36 -12.13
N ARG A 304 3.36 7.71 -11.09
CA ARG A 304 3.02 6.82 -9.98
C ARG A 304 1.52 6.60 -9.88
N ILE A 305 1.17 5.41 -9.43
CA ILE A 305 -0.20 5.03 -9.07
C ILE A 305 -0.20 4.37 -7.69
N ASP A 306 -1.38 4.26 -7.10
CA ASP A 306 -1.59 3.48 -5.88
C ASP A 306 -2.74 2.52 -6.13
N ILE A 307 -2.55 1.24 -5.84
CA ILE A 307 -3.57 0.22 -6.07
C ILE A 307 -4.30 -0.03 -4.76
N PHE A 308 -5.63 0.08 -4.78
CA PHE A 308 -6.45 -0.21 -3.61
C PHE A 308 -6.54 -1.71 -3.40
N VAL A 309 -6.13 -2.21 -2.24
CA VAL A 309 -6.13 -3.65 -1.92
C VAL A 309 -7.18 -4.03 -0.86
N GLY A 310 -8.11 -3.12 -0.58
CA GLY A 310 -9.19 -3.31 0.40
C GLY A 310 -8.75 -2.99 1.83
N ALA A 311 -9.01 -3.90 2.75
CA ALA A 311 -8.65 -3.78 4.18
C ALA A 311 -7.41 -4.61 4.56
N HIS A 312 -6.88 -5.40 3.62
CA HIS A 312 -5.56 -5.99 3.82
C HIS A 312 -4.53 -4.87 3.76
N GLY A 313 -3.49 -4.97 4.59
CA GLY A 313 -2.33 -4.11 4.41
C GLY A 313 -1.65 -4.38 3.07
N GLY A 314 -0.44 -3.86 2.93
CA GLY A 314 0.33 -4.12 1.72
C GLY A 314 1.49 -3.17 1.53
N GLY A 315 2.67 -3.72 1.30
CA GLY A 315 3.80 -2.97 0.77
C GLY A 315 4.46 -1.95 1.71
N ASN A 316 3.98 -1.80 2.96
CA ASN A 316 4.68 -1.03 3.99
C ASN A 316 5.72 -1.93 4.68
N PRO A 317 7.02 -1.74 4.40
CA PRO A 317 8.06 -2.65 4.85
C PRO A 317 8.39 -2.55 6.35
N TYR A 318 7.77 -1.62 7.07
CA TYR A 318 7.97 -1.44 8.51
C TYR A 318 6.93 -2.15 9.37
N LEU A 319 6.01 -2.91 8.77
CA LEU A 319 4.97 -3.66 9.46
C LEU A 319 5.32 -5.16 9.55
N PRO A 320 4.71 -5.95 10.44
CA PRO A 320 4.82 -7.40 10.44
C PRO A 320 4.40 -8.02 9.10
N ALA A 321 4.98 -9.17 8.75
CA ALA A 321 4.76 -9.85 7.47
C ALA A 321 3.27 -10.07 7.15
N SER A 322 2.48 -10.41 8.16
CA SER A 322 1.01 -10.53 8.12
C SER A 322 0.32 -9.28 7.57
N ARG A 323 0.88 -8.09 7.81
CA ARG A 323 0.38 -6.78 7.38
C ARG A 323 1.10 -6.21 6.15
N GLN A 324 2.20 -6.81 5.72
CA GLN A 324 2.88 -6.44 4.47
C GLN A 324 2.26 -7.12 3.24
N TRP A 325 1.39 -8.12 3.45
CA TRP A 325 0.90 -9.03 2.42
C TRP A 325 -0.43 -8.61 1.80
N ASN A 326 -0.58 -8.91 0.50
CA ASN A 326 -1.85 -8.92 -0.25
C ASN A 326 -1.70 -9.81 -1.50
N SER A 327 -2.78 -10.09 -2.21
CA SER A 327 -2.77 -11.01 -3.36
C SER A 327 -1.85 -10.57 -4.50
N MET A 328 -1.75 -9.27 -4.80
CA MET A 328 -0.86 -8.74 -5.84
C MET A 328 0.62 -8.92 -5.45
N TYR A 329 0.95 -8.58 -4.19
CA TYR A 329 2.28 -8.78 -3.62
C TYR A 329 2.68 -10.26 -3.61
N ALA A 330 1.74 -11.16 -3.31
CA ALA A 330 1.92 -12.61 -3.35
C ALA A 330 2.32 -13.13 -4.73
N ALA A 331 1.71 -12.57 -5.78
CA ALA A 331 2.03 -12.87 -7.17
C ALA A 331 3.34 -12.21 -7.67
N GLY A 332 4.10 -11.59 -6.76
CA GLY A 332 5.39 -10.98 -7.02
C GLY A 332 5.32 -9.57 -7.61
N LEU A 333 4.15 -8.91 -7.60
CA LEU A 333 4.04 -7.49 -7.95
C LEU A 333 4.57 -6.67 -6.77
N ARG A 334 5.89 -6.43 -6.77
CA ARG A 334 6.58 -5.67 -5.72
C ARG A 334 6.36 -4.18 -5.93
N ASN A 335 5.83 -3.51 -4.92
CA ASN A 335 5.62 -2.07 -4.93
C ASN A 335 6.93 -1.29 -4.75
N SER A 336 6.87 -0.01 -5.12
CA SER A 336 7.92 0.94 -4.79
C SER A 336 7.97 1.20 -3.27
N VAL A 337 9.17 1.29 -2.72
CA VAL A 337 9.45 1.52 -1.30
C VAL A 337 10.48 2.64 -1.13
N GLN A 338 10.55 3.23 0.05
CA GLN A 338 11.23 4.51 0.25
C GLN A 338 12.71 4.51 -0.14
N TRP A 339 13.41 3.38 -0.02
CA TRP A 339 14.83 3.25 -0.37
C TRP A 339 15.09 2.94 -1.84
N ASP A 340 14.06 2.77 -2.68
CA ASP A 340 14.24 2.70 -4.14
C ASP A 340 14.76 4.05 -4.68
N TRP A 341 14.47 5.14 -3.97
CA TRP A 341 15.14 6.43 -4.11
C TRP A 341 16.43 6.43 -3.31
N ARG A 342 17.57 6.53 -4.01
CA ARG A 342 18.89 6.44 -3.38
C ARG A 342 19.41 7.77 -2.84
N LEU A 343 18.89 8.90 -3.34
CA LEU A 343 19.40 10.22 -2.97
C LEU A 343 18.34 11.10 -2.29
N TRP A 344 18.67 11.55 -1.09
CA TRP A 344 17.82 12.36 -0.24
C TRP A 344 18.58 13.56 0.32
N GLN A 345 17.97 14.73 0.27
CA GLN A 345 18.51 15.97 0.81
C GLN A 345 18.24 16.10 2.31
N THR A 346 17.04 15.69 2.74
CA THR A 346 16.61 15.67 4.14
C THR A 346 15.90 14.35 4.43
N GLU A 347 15.51 14.10 5.69
CA GLU A 347 14.76 12.87 6.07
C GLU A 347 13.44 12.68 5.30
N THR A 348 12.90 13.74 4.71
CA THR A 348 11.61 13.72 4.00
C THR A 348 11.71 14.18 2.54
N GLN A 349 12.82 14.79 2.13
CA GLN A 349 13.00 15.37 0.79
C GLN A 349 13.94 14.53 -0.07
N ARG A 350 13.36 13.94 -1.12
CA ARG A 350 14.09 13.23 -2.19
C ARG A 350 14.69 14.19 -3.19
N ILE A 351 15.85 13.84 -3.73
CA ILE A 351 16.40 14.44 -4.94
C ILE A 351 15.93 13.59 -6.13
N TRP A 352 15.37 14.24 -7.13
CA TRP A 352 14.76 13.58 -8.29
C TRP A 352 15.65 13.73 -9.51
N CYS A 353 15.69 12.68 -10.32
CA CYS A 353 16.28 12.76 -11.63
C CYS A 353 15.44 13.68 -12.54
N ASP A 354 16.12 14.43 -13.40
CA ASP A 354 15.47 14.99 -14.58
C ASP A 354 15.03 13.83 -15.48
N LEU A 355 13.76 13.81 -15.88
CA LEU A 355 13.19 12.77 -16.74
C LEU A 355 13.94 12.65 -18.08
N ASN A 356 14.52 13.75 -18.58
CA ASN A 356 15.32 13.74 -19.81
C ASN A 356 16.69 13.07 -19.64
N ARG A 357 17.11 12.83 -18.39
CA ARG A 357 18.35 12.15 -18.03
C ARG A 357 18.10 10.73 -17.52
N LEU A 358 16.90 10.20 -17.67
CA LEU A 358 16.65 8.78 -17.40
C LEU A 358 17.02 7.93 -18.64
N PRO A 359 17.52 6.70 -18.45
CA PRO A 359 17.64 5.75 -19.54
C PRO A 359 16.27 5.52 -20.17
N LYS A 360 16.20 5.51 -21.48
CA LYS A 360 14.99 5.16 -22.22
C LYS A 360 14.72 3.65 -22.11
N GLU A 361 13.51 3.25 -22.44
CA GLU A 361 13.17 1.83 -22.46
C GLU A 361 14.06 1.06 -23.44
N GLY A 362 14.66 -0.03 -22.95
CA GLY A 362 15.62 -0.85 -23.69
C GLY A 362 17.06 -0.32 -23.70
N GLU A 363 17.31 0.86 -23.11
CA GLU A 363 18.62 1.47 -23.04
C GLU A 363 19.41 1.02 -21.81
N ALA A 364 20.70 0.73 -21.98
CA ALA A 364 21.59 0.43 -20.85
C ALA A 364 21.86 1.72 -20.03
N PRO A 365 21.83 1.67 -18.68
CA PRO A 365 22.23 2.79 -17.85
C PRO A 365 23.68 3.24 -18.10
N ASP A 366 23.91 4.55 -18.17
CA ASP A 366 25.23 5.16 -18.42
C ASP A 366 25.45 6.28 -17.38
N PRO A 367 26.38 6.12 -16.42
CA PRO A 367 26.59 7.09 -15.34
C PRO A 367 27.00 8.50 -15.81
N ASN A 368 27.56 8.63 -17.03
CA ASN A 368 28.03 9.94 -17.53
C ASN A 368 26.88 10.76 -18.14
N ARG A 369 25.85 10.09 -18.64
CA ARG A 369 24.69 10.72 -19.28
C ARG A 369 23.46 10.68 -18.39
N HIS A 370 23.22 9.54 -17.77
CA HIS A 370 22.02 9.23 -17.03
C HIS A 370 22.13 9.54 -15.53
N CYS A 371 20.98 9.88 -14.97
CA CYS A 371 20.77 9.99 -13.54
C CYS A 371 20.27 8.65 -13.01
N LEU A 372 21.02 8.04 -12.07
CA LEU A 372 20.87 6.64 -11.68
C LEU A 372 20.40 6.42 -10.23
N HIS A 373 20.06 7.49 -9.50
CA HIS A 373 19.70 7.40 -8.09
C HIS A 373 18.18 7.30 -7.84
N ASP A 374 17.38 7.25 -8.90
CA ASP A 374 15.92 7.27 -8.83
C ASP A 374 15.33 5.88 -9.17
N PHE A 375 14.11 5.59 -8.69
CA PHE A 375 13.45 4.28 -8.82
C PHE A 375 13.29 3.81 -10.26
N HIS A 376 13.20 4.76 -11.20
CA HIS A 376 13.23 4.52 -12.64
C HIS A 376 14.39 3.64 -13.09
N THR A 377 15.53 3.78 -12.41
CA THR A 377 16.79 3.10 -12.73
C THR A 377 17.14 2.01 -11.75
N THR A 378 16.78 2.18 -10.47
CA THR A 378 17.16 1.24 -9.41
C THR A 378 16.19 0.07 -9.30
N THR A 379 14.94 0.25 -9.75
CA THR A 379 13.88 -0.76 -9.70
C THR A 379 12.96 -0.72 -10.92
N PRO A 380 13.49 -0.77 -12.17
CA PRO A 380 12.68 -0.75 -13.38
C PRO A 380 11.71 -1.94 -13.48
N GLU A 381 12.04 -3.06 -12.83
CA GLU A 381 11.23 -4.28 -12.77
C GLU A 381 9.94 -4.14 -11.95
N LYS A 382 9.83 -3.10 -11.13
CA LYS A 382 8.63 -2.79 -10.34
C LYS A 382 7.58 -2.00 -11.10
N ALA A 383 7.89 -1.55 -12.31
CA ALA A 383 6.94 -0.83 -13.14
C ALA A 383 5.91 -1.79 -13.75
N VAL A 384 4.70 -1.27 -13.96
CA VAL A 384 3.64 -1.93 -14.74
C VAL A 384 3.24 -1.04 -15.91
N THR A 385 2.89 -1.66 -17.03
CA THR A 385 2.35 -0.97 -18.19
C THR A 385 0.88 -0.68 -17.93
N MET A 386 0.44 0.55 -18.19
CA MET A 386 -0.99 0.89 -18.17
C MET A 386 -1.49 1.10 -19.58
N GLN A 387 -2.65 0.53 -19.89
CA GLN A 387 -3.33 0.73 -21.16
C GLN A 387 -4.76 1.20 -20.93
N VAL A 388 -5.25 2.12 -21.76
CA VAL A 388 -6.67 2.46 -21.84
C VAL A 388 -7.32 1.72 -23.00
N ALA A 389 -8.60 1.42 -22.88
CA ALA A 389 -9.36 0.76 -23.92
C ALA A 389 -10.44 1.65 -24.51
N PHE A 390 -10.74 1.43 -25.77
CA PHE A 390 -11.79 2.14 -26.51
C PHE A 390 -12.89 1.16 -26.92
N THR A 391 -14.14 1.56 -26.73
CA THR A 391 -15.32 0.83 -27.20
C THR A 391 -15.34 0.78 -28.73
N PRO A 392 -16.22 -0.03 -29.36
CA PRO A 392 -16.39 -0.03 -30.80
C PRO A 392 -16.83 1.32 -31.39
N SER A 393 -17.49 2.17 -30.59
CA SER A 393 -17.84 3.56 -30.98
C SER A 393 -16.63 4.52 -30.97
N GLY A 394 -15.47 4.08 -30.50
CA GLY A 394 -14.26 4.89 -30.39
C GLY A 394 -14.17 5.71 -29.10
N GLU A 395 -15.12 5.57 -28.18
CA GLU A 395 -15.09 6.23 -26.88
C GLU A 395 -14.24 5.46 -25.87
N LEU A 396 -13.66 6.15 -24.88
CA LEU A 396 -12.95 5.47 -23.78
C LEU A 396 -13.90 4.56 -23.01
N LEU A 397 -13.47 3.34 -22.72
CA LEU A 397 -14.18 2.44 -21.81
C LEU A 397 -14.22 3.07 -20.42
N ARG A 398 -15.42 3.09 -19.82
CA ARG A 398 -15.69 3.74 -18.55
C ARG A 398 -16.20 2.76 -17.50
N CYS A 399 -15.81 3.00 -16.26
CA CYS A 399 -16.31 2.32 -15.09
C CYS A 399 -17.68 2.86 -14.67
N ARG A 400 -18.50 2.02 -14.05
CA ARG A 400 -19.74 2.43 -13.40
C ARG A 400 -19.44 3.21 -12.13
N THR A 401 -20.30 4.17 -11.84
CA THR A 401 -20.39 4.81 -10.52
C THR A 401 -20.98 3.84 -9.50
N GLY A 402 -20.76 4.11 -8.22
CA GLY A 402 -21.33 3.32 -7.12
C GLY A 402 -22.86 3.25 -7.16
N ARG A 403 -23.51 4.35 -7.52
CA ARG A 403 -24.96 4.39 -7.76
C ARG A 403 -25.40 3.40 -8.85
N GLN A 404 -24.71 3.40 -10.00
CA GLN A 404 -25.04 2.51 -11.11
C GLN A 404 -24.83 1.03 -10.75
N ILE A 405 -23.79 0.71 -9.95
CA ILE A 405 -23.56 -0.65 -9.45
C ILE A 405 -24.68 -1.08 -8.51
N ARG A 406 -25.09 -0.23 -7.56
CA ARG A 406 -26.22 -0.51 -6.66
C ARG A 406 -27.53 -0.70 -7.42
N GLU A 407 -27.79 0.10 -8.45
CA GLU A 407 -28.98 -0.03 -9.29
C GLU A 407 -28.97 -1.34 -10.09
N LEU A 408 -27.79 -1.78 -10.55
CA LEU A 408 -27.62 -3.06 -11.24
C LEU A 408 -27.92 -4.25 -10.33
N ARG A 409 -27.43 -4.24 -9.09
CA ARG A 409 -27.62 -5.33 -8.11
C ARG A 409 -29.04 -5.48 -7.57
N LYS A 410 -29.90 -4.48 -7.79
CA LYS A 410 -31.32 -4.52 -7.42
C LYS A 410 -32.21 -5.16 -8.48
N ARG A 411 -31.68 -5.35 -9.70
CA ARG A 411 -32.36 -6.00 -10.82
C ARG A 411 -31.92 -7.46 -10.87
#